data_AF-A0A1G5B5N9-F1
#
_entry.id   AF-A0A1G5B5N9-F1
#
_cell.length_a   1.000
_cell.length_b   1.000
_cell.length_c   1.000
_cell.angle_alpha   90.00
_cell.angle_beta   90.00
_cell.angle_gamma   90.00
#
_symmetry.space_group_name_H-M   'P 1'
#
loop_
_entity.id
_entity.type
_entity.pdbx_description
1 polymer ?
#
loop_
_entity_poly.entity_id
_entity_poly.type
_entity_poly.pdbx_seq_one_letter_code
_entity_poly.pdbx_strand_id
1 'polypeptide(L)'
;MIYNEYTSNTGNVFDHNLYYVNGEAQDALWVWKNKGYSGFTAYQQGTGNDTHSRYVNPAFVNSSKGDYRLRTGSPAKAYGYLAPR
;
A
#
# COMPACT_ATOMS: atom_id res chain seq x y z
N MET A 1 5.24 0.69 -2.65
CA MET A 1 5.35 0.81 -4.10
C MET A 1 4.38 -0.16 -4.74
N ILE A 2 3.69 0.27 -5.79
CA ILE A 2 3.04 -0.61 -6.77
C ILE A 2 3.72 -0.35 -8.11
N TYR A 3 4.19 -1.41 -8.76
CA TYR A 3 4.85 -1.34 -10.06
C TYR A 3 4.38 -2.46 -10.97
N ASN A 4 3.68 -2.10 -12.04
CA ASN A 4 3.29 -3.01 -13.11
C ASN A 4 3.33 -2.29 -14.46
N GLU A 5 4.34 -2.62 -15.27
CA GLU A 5 4.52 -2.11 -16.63
C GLU A 5 3.86 -2.97 -17.71
N TYR A 6 3.32 -4.14 -17.35
CA TYR A 6 2.62 -5.01 -18.29
C TYR A 6 1.15 -4.62 -18.42
N THR A 7 0.61 -4.69 -19.64
CA THR A 7 -0.79 -4.34 -19.93
C THR A 7 -1.72 -5.54 -20.05
N SER A 8 -1.19 -6.76 -20.24
CA SER A 8 -1.98 -7.97 -20.51
C SER A 8 -2.38 -8.79 -19.28
N ASN A 9 -1.79 -8.54 -18.11
CA ASN A 9 -2.08 -9.30 -16.89
C ASN A 9 -3.53 -9.11 -16.39
N THR A 10 -4.27 -10.20 -16.18
CA THR A 10 -5.67 -10.14 -15.69
C THR A 10 -5.79 -10.82 -14.33
N GLY A 11 -6.94 -10.62 -13.65
CA GLY A 11 -7.26 -11.33 -12.41
C GLY A 11 -6.46 -10.90 -11.15
N ASN A 12 -5.67 -9.84 -11.22
CA ASN A 12 -4.96 -9.35 -10.05
C ASN A 12 -5.91 -8.62 -9.11
N VAL A 13 -5.85 -8.95 -7.82
CA VAL A 13 -6.61 -8.30 -6.76
C VAL A 13 -5.63 -7.66 -5.80
N PHE A 14 -5.62 -6.33 -5.78
CA PHE A 14 -4.87 -5.53 -4.81
C PHE A 14 -5.90 -4.79 -3.97
N ASP A 15 -6.19 -5.28 -2.78
CA ASP A 15 -7.14 -4.66 -1.87
C ASP A 15 -6.87 -5.03 -0.41
N HIS A 16 -7.39 -4.23 0.51
CA HIS A 16 -7.19 -4.36 1.95
C HIS A 16 -5.72 -4.31 2.41
N ASN A 17 -4.87 -3.62 1.66
CA ASN A 17 -3.48 -3.38 2.00
C ASN A 17 -3.30 -2.08 2.80
N LEU A 18 -2.19 -1.98 3.53
CA LEU A 18 -1.71 -0.73 4.10
C LEU A 18 -0.34 -0.41 3.51
N TYR A 19 -0.23 0.75 2.88
CA TYR A 19 1.01 1.26 2.31
C TYR A 19 1.55 2.42 3.15
N TYR A 20 2.87 2.49 3.25
CA TYR A 20 3.56 3.52 4.00
C TYR A 20 4.97 3.71 3.44
N VAL A 21 5.44 4.96 3.40
CA VAL A 21 6.85 5.29 3.18
C VAL A 21 7.38 6.00 4.42
N ASN A 22 8.61 5.67 4.82
CA ASN A 22 9.30 6.42 5.86
C ASN A 22 9.96 7.62 5.18
N GLY A 23 9.23 8.74 5.14
CA GLY A 23 9.59 9.91 4.35
C GLY A 23 8.35 10.64 3.84
N GLU A 24 8.49 11.28 2.70
CA GLU A 24 7.44 12.08 2.10
C GLU A 24 6.55 11.23 1.19
N ALA A 25 5.23 11.44 1.21
CA ALA A 25 4.30 10.57 0.47
C ALA A 25 4.53 10.53 -1.05
N GLN A 26 5.14 11.59 -1.59
CA GLN A 26 5.51 11.72 -3.00
C GLN A 26 6.65 10.77 -3.42
N ASP A 27 7.43 10.25 -2.48
CA ASP A 27 8.50 9.27 -2.74
C ASP A 27 7.93 7.88 -3.12
N ALA A 28 6.63 7.65 -2.86
CA ALA A 28 5.98 6.40 -3.18
C ALA A 28 5.68 6.28 -4.69
N LEU A 29 6.24 5.25 -5.32
CA LEU A 29 5.99 4.92 -6.72
C LEU A 29 4.69 4.13 -6.92
N TRP A 30 3.85 4.61 -7.85
CA TRP A 30 2.58 4.01 -8.26
C TRP A 30 2.52 3.90 -9.79
N VAL A 31 2.77 2.70 -10.31
CA VAL A 31 2.69 2.39 -11.74
C VAL A 31 1.77 1.19 -11.95
N TRP A 32 0.75 1.37 -12.79
CA TRP A 32 -0.19 0.31 -13.15
C TRP A 32 -0.46 0.31 -14.64
N LYS A 33 -0.34 -0.87 -15.28
CA LYS A 33 -0.59 -1.04 -16.71
C LYS A 33 0.23 -0.06 -17.55
N ASN A 34 1.50 0.10 -17.20
CA ASN A 34 2.43 1.05 -17.84
C ASN A 34 2.04 2.54 -17.70
N LYS A 35 1.17 2.88 -16.74
CA LYS A 35 0.79 4.27 -16.44
C LYS A 35 1.21 4.65 -15.02
N GLY A 36 1.92 5.76 -14.90
CA GLY A 36 2.29 6.36 -13.61
C GLY A 36 1.16 7.19 -13.01
N TYR A 37 1.09 7.22 -11.68
CA TYR A 37 0.13 8.00 -10.91
C TYR A 37 0.86 8.82 -9.83
N SER A 38 0.53 10.10 -9.72
CA SER A 38 1.10 11.00 -8.72
C SER A 38 0.44 10.78 -7.36
N GLY A 39 0.84 9.71 -6.68
CA GLY A 39 0.39 9.36 -5.34
C GLY A 39 -0.76 8.35 -5.29
N PHE A 40 -1.02 7.85 -4.09
CA PHE A 40 -1.95 6.74 -3.85
C PHE A 40 -3.39 7.07 -4.25
N THR A 41 -3.89 8.27 -3.93
CA THR A 41 -5.25 8.68 -4.29
C THR A 41 -5.47 8.70 -5.79
N ALA A 42 -4.51 9.24 -6.56
CA ALA A 42 -4.59 9.24 -8.02
C ALA A 42 -4.55 7.82 -8.59
N TYR A 43 -3.75 6.94 -7.99
CA TYR A 43 -3.71 5.51 -8.33
C TYR A 43 -5.06 4.83 -8.08
N GLN A 44 -5.66 4.98 -6.89
CA GLN A 44 -6.95 4.37 -6.56
C GLN A 44 -8.05 4.85 -7.52
N GLN A 45 -8.17 6.16 -7.72
CA GLN A 45 -9.19 6.74 -8.61
C GLN A 45 -8.97 6.33 -10.07
N GLY A 46 -7.73 6.30 -10.54
CA GLY A 46 -7.40 6.02 -11.93
C GLY A 46 -7.42 4.54 -12.31
N THR A 47 -7.31 3.64 -11.34
CA THR A 47 -7.26 2.19 -11.59
C THR A 47 -8.47 1.42 -11.07
N GLY A 48 -9.16 1.93 -10.04
CA GLY A 48 -10.17 1.19 -9.29
C GLY A 48 -9.60 0.10 -8.38
N ASN A 49 -8.28 -0.05 -8.28
CA ASN A 49 -7.64 -0.96 -7.34
C ASN A 49 -7.61 -0.37 -5.92
N ASP A 50 -7.39 -1.24 -4.94
CA ASP A 50 -7.06 -0.86 -3.56
C ASP A 50 -8.13 0.04 -2.92
N THR A 51 -9.40 -0.08 -3.32
CA THR A 51 -10.51 0.80 -2.86
C THR A 51 -10.73 0.76 -1.36
N HIS A 52 -10.40 -0.36 -0.69
CA HIS A 52 -10.47 -0.48 0.76
C HIS A 52 -9.11 -0.32 1.45
N SER A 53 -8.01 -0.32 0.69
CA SER A 53 -6.66 -0.13 1.21
C SER A 53 -6.42 1.29 1.73
N ARG A 54 -5.34 1.46 2.51
CA ARG A 54 -4.98 2.75 3.13
C ARG A 54 -3.51 3.11 2.87
N TYR A 55 -3.24 4.40 2.73
CA TYR A 55 -1.90 4.96 2.80
C TYR A 55 -1.74 5.75 4.09
N VAL A 56 -1.15 5.13 5.12
CA VAL A 56 -1.10 5.71 6.47
C VAL A 56 0.08 5.14 7.27
N ASN A 57 0.57 5.90 8.25
CA ASN A 57 1.61 5.42 9.15
C ASN A 57 1.12 4.20 9.97
N PRO A 58 1.80 3.04 9.91
CA PRO A 58 1.41 1.83 10.62
C PRO A 58 1.71 1.87 12.12
N ALA A 59 2.32 2.94 12.64
CA ALA A 59 2.67 3.10 14.05
C ALA A 59 3.56 1.95 14.57
N PHE A 60 4.69 1.73 13.90
CA PHE A 60 5.73 0.81 14.38
C PHE A 60 6.31 1.27 15.73
N VAL A 61 6.84 0.33 16.52
CA VAL A 61 7.51 0.65 17.80
C VAL A 61 8.75 1.50 17.57
N ASN A 62 9.66 1.09 16.68
CA ASN A 62 10.86 1.87 16.33
C ASN A 62 11.47 1.43 14.98
N SER A 63 10.87 1.86 13.87
CA SER A 63 11.34 1.48 12.52
C SER A 63 12.75 1.99 12.21
N SER A 64 13.19 3.13 12.75
CA SER A 64 14.56 3.64 12.53
C SER A 64 15.65 2.77 13.17
N LYS A 65 15.27 1.93 14.14
CA LYS A 65 16.14 0.90 14.74
C LYS A 65 15.78 -0.52 14.27
N GLY A 66 14.94 -0.66 13.25
CA GLY A 66 14.52 -1.96 12.71
C GLY A 66 13.42 -2.69 13.51
N ASP A 67 12.80 -2.04 14.50
CA ASP A 67 11.69 -2.62 15.26
C ASP A 67 10.35 -2.29 14.59
N TYR A 68 9.92 -3.19 13.70
CA TYR A 68 8.67 -3.09 12.93
C TYR A 68 7.47 -3.74 13.63
N ARG A 69 7.56 -4.06 14.93
CA ARG A 69 6.38 -4.51 15.67
C ARG A 69 5.35 -3.37 15.71
N LEU A 70 4.08 -3.73 15.62
CA LEU A 70 2.98 -2.76 15.67
C LEU A 70 2.71 -2.32 17.11
N ARG A 71 2.56 -1.01 17.34
CA ARG A 71 2.05 -0.49 18.62
C ARG A 71 0.59 -0.90 18.86
N THR A 72 0.17 -0.85 20.12
CA THR A 72 -1.26 -0.91 20.46
C THR A 72 -2.00 0.22 19.75
N GLY A 73 -3.15 -0.08 19.14
CA GLY A 73 -3.92 0.89 18.34
C GLY A 73 -3.40 1.14 16.92
N SER A 74 -2.37 0.42 16.47
CA SER A 74 -1.88 0.54 15.09
C SER A 74 -3.00 0.35 14.06
N PRO A 75 -3.12 1.23 13.05
CA PRO A 75 -4.12 1.09 12.00
C PRO A 75 -3.88 -0.17 11.15
N ALA A 76 -2.66 -0.70 11.13
CA ALA A 76 -2.32 -1.90 10.36
C ALA A 76 -2.96 -3.18 10.89
N LYS A 77 -3.43 -3.20 12.15
CA LYS A 77 -4.04 -4.41 12.74
C LYS A 77 -5.36 -4.82 12.09
N ALA A 78 -6.05 -3.89 11.43
CA ALA A 78 -7.33 -4.15 10.76
C ALA A 78 -7.16 -4.45 9.25
N TYR A 79 -5.92 -4.51 8.76
CA TYR A 79 -5.59 -4.59 7.34
C TYR A 79 -4.65 -5.77 7.06
N GLY A 80 -4.70 -6.25 5.83
CA GLY A 80 -3.97 -7.45 5.39
C GLY A 80 -4.85 -8.69 5.32
N TYR A 81 -4.39 -9.64 4.51
CA TYR A 81 -5.04 -10.93 4.35
C TYR A 81 -4.73 -11.84 5.55
N LEU A 82 -5.78 -12.28 6.25
CA LEU A 82 -5.68 -13.41 7.16
C LEU A 82 -5.73 -14.69 6.33
N ALA A 83 -4.56 -15.28 6.07
CA ALA A 83 -4.50 -16.60 5.45
C ALA A 83 -5.23 -17.61 6.35
N PRO A 84 -6.13 -18.44 5.79
CA PRO A 84 -6.66 -19.59 6.50
C PRO A 84 -5.49 -20.44 7.00
N ARG A 85 -5.57 -20.87 8.26
CA ARG A 85 -4.59 -21.79 8.86
C ARG A 85 -4.75 -23.19 8.32
#